data_AF-A0A534VM41-F1
#
_entry.id   AF-A0A534VM41-F1
#
_cell.length_a   1.000
_cell.length_b   1.000
_cell.length_c   1.000
_cell.angle_alpha   90.00
_cell.angle_beta   90.00
_cell.angle_gamma   90.00
#
_symmetry.space_group_name_H-M   'P 1'
#
loop_
_entity.id
_entity.type
_entity.pdbx_description
1 polymer ?
#
loop_
_entity_poly.entity_id
_entity_poly.type
_entity_poly.pdbx_seq_one_letter_code
_entity_poly.pdbx_strand_id
1 'polypeptide(L)'
;LAKALAAFRADLGPRLDDVVLIAATEFGRTARQNGTLGTDHGHGSVALVLGGRVEGGRIHGRWPGLSDDELFEGRDLAVTTDLRAVLAAAARAQLGATDVGRLFPGYSGLVLPGLLRV
;
A
#
# COMPACT_ATOMS: atom_id res chain seq x y z
N LEU A 1 -6.87 -4.84 -13.76
CA LEU A 1 -6.96 -3.86 -12.65
C LEU A 1 -6.97 -2.41 -13.12
N ALA A 2 -5.91 -1.89 -13.76
CA ALA A 2 -5.82 -0.46 -14.12
C ALA A 2 -7.03 0.11 -14.89
N LYS A 3 -7.51 -0.58 -15.92
CA LYS A 3 -8.72 -0.16 -16.68
C LYS A 3 -9.97 -0.05 -15.80
N ALA A 4 -10.15 -0.98 -14.86
CA ALA A 4 -11.29 -0.97 -13.95
C ALA A 4 -11.21 0.18 -12.93
N LEU A 5 -10.02 0.45 -12.39
CA LEU A 5 -9.81 1.60 -11.49
C LEU A 5 -10.01 2.94 -12.20
N ALA A 6 -9.59 3.03 -13.47
CA ALA A 6 -9.80 4.22 -14.30
C ALA A 6 -11.30 4.45 -14.58
N ALA A 7 -12.04 3.40 -14.95
CA ALA A 7 -13.49 3.48 -15.15
C ALA A 7 -14.22 3.86 -13.85
N PHE A 8 -13.91 3.19 -12.74
CA PHE A 8 -14.47 3.51 -11.41
C PHE A 8 -14.26 4.98 -11.02
N ARG A 9 -13.05 5.51 -11.26
CA ARG A 9 -12.76 6.93 -11.02
C ARG A 9 -13.59 7.85 -11.91
N ALA A 10 -13.75 7.52 -13.19
CA ALA A 10 -14.53 8.29 -14.14
C ALA A 10 -16.02 8.34 -13.72
N ASP A 11 -16.57 7.20 -13.33
CA ASP A 11 -17.99 7.06 -12.96
C ASP A 11 -18.35 7.82 -11.69
N LEU A 12 -17.43 7.91 -10.71
CA LEU A 12 -17.66 8.67 -9.48
C LEU A 12 -17.71 10.19 -9.69
N GLY A 13 -16.97 10.71 -10.67
CA GLY A 13 -16.85 12.15 -10.90
C GLY A 13 -16.53 12.93 -9.60
N PRO A 14 -17.30 13.97 -9.25
CA PRO A 14 -17.08 14.73 -8.02
C PRO A 14 -17.17 13.93 -6.71
N ARG A 15 -17.89 12.79 -6.69
CA ARG A 15 -18.01 11.94 -5.47
C ARG A 15 -16.73 11.21 -5.12
N LEU A 16 -15.71 11.28 -5.98
CA LEU A 16 -14.40 10.71 -5.70
C LEU A 16 -13.75 11.31 -4.43
N ASP A 17 -14.10 12.56 -4.08
CA ASP A 17 -13.63 13.22 -2.85
C ASP A 17 -14.08 12.51 -1.56
N ASP A 18 -15.16 11.73 -1.63
CA ASP A 18 -15.70 10.93 -0.52
C ASP A 18 -15.14 9.49 -0.49
N VAL A 19 -14.20 9.16 -1.38
CA VAL A 19 -13.69 7.78 -1.55
C VAL A 19 -12.19 7.71 -1.33
N VAL A 20 -11.77 6.69 -0.57
CA VAL A 20 -10.39 6.19 -0.54
C VAL A 20 -10.43 4.70 -0.85
N LEU A 21 -9.94 4.34 -2.04
CA LEU A 21 -9.78 2.97 -2.51
C LEU A 21 -8.34 2.51 -2.24
N ILE A 22 -8.20 1.37 -1.58
CA ILE A 22 -6.92 0.69 -1.36
C ILE A 22 -6.99 -0.68 -2.00
N ALA A 23 -6.12 -0.94 -2.97
CA ALA A 23 -5.90 -2.28 -3.52
C ALA A 23 -4.56 -2.78 -2.99
N ALA A 24 -4.60 -3.83 -2.17
CA ALA A 24 -3.44 -4.43 -1.54
C ALA A 24 -3.57 -5.96 -1.54
N THR A 25 -2.46 -6.63 -1.28
CA THR A 25 -2.37 -8.08 -1.09
C THR A 25 -1.60 -8.35 0.19
N GLU A 26 -1.97 -9.41 0.91
CA GLU A 26 -1.23 -9.86 2.09
C GLU A 26 0.09 -10.56 1.72
N PHE A 27 0.19 -11.08 0.49
CA PHE A 27 1.37 -11.80 0.01
C PHE A 27 2.15 -10.98 -1.00
N GLY A 28 3.47 -10.92 -0.81
CA GLY A 28 4.43 -10.55 -1.83
C GLY A 28 4.77 -11.71 -2.75
N ARG A 29 5.64 -11.44 -3.73
CA ARG A 29 6.24 -12.46 -4.61
C ARG A 29 7.75 -12.47 -4.42
N THR A 30 8.38 -13.63 -4.58
CA THR A 30 9.85 -13.73 -4.63
C THR A 30 10.42 -12.90 -5.77
N ALA A 31 11.59 -12.28 -5.57
CA ALA A 31 12.27 -11.54 -6.64
C ALA A 31 12.78 -12.48 -7.73
N ARG A 32 13.23 -13.68 -7.34
CA ARG A 32 13.71 -14.72 -8.26
C ARG A 32 12.56 -15.61 -8.77
N GLN A 33 12.76 -16.10 -9.98
CA GLN A 33 11.91 -17.12 -10.59
C GLN A 33 12.05 -18.45 -9.83
N ASN A 34 10.94 -19.18 -9.68
CA ASN A 34 10.92 -20.52 -9.09
C ASN A 34 11.17 -21.62 -10.14
N GLY A 35 11.18 -22.88 -9.70
CA GLY A 35 11.46 -24.05 -10.55
C GLY A 35 10.41 -24.35 -11.63
N THR A 36 9.25 -23.68 -11.60
CA THR A 36 8.15 -23.86 -12.56
C THR A 36 7.94 -22.64 -13.45
N LEU A 37 8.98 -21.83 -13.65
CA LEU A 37 8.94 -20.60 -14.46
C LEU A 37 7.98 -19.52 -13.92
N GLY A 38 7.62 -19.59 -12.64
CA GLY A 38 6.79 -18.61 -11.93
C GLY A 38 7.55 -17.90 -10.83
N THR A 39 6.83 -17.41 -9.83
CA THR A 39 7.39 -16.89 -8.56
C THR A 39 6.74 -17.64 -7.40
N ASP A 40 7.33 -17.59 -6.21
CA ASP A 40 6.70 -18.10 -4.98
C ASP A 40 6.08 -16.97 -4.16
N HIS A 41 5.44 -17.32 -3.05
CA HIS A 41 5.05 -16.36 -2.02
C HIS A 41 6.31 -15.73 -1.41
N GLY A 42 6.25 -14.42 -1.17
CA GLY A 42 7.33 -13.64 -0.56
C GLY A 42 6.80 -12.54 0.37
N HIS A 43 7.72 -11.78 0.95
CA HIS A 43 7.42 -10.74 1.93
C HIS A 43 6.87 -9.43 1.34
N GLY A 44 7.68 -8.71 0.56
CA GLY A 44 7.34 -7.36 0.09
C GLY A 44 6.30 -7.34 -1.03
N SER A 45 5.38 -6.38 -0.96
CA SER A 45 4.38 -6.10 -2.00
C SER A 45 4.11 -4.60 -2.15
N VAL A 46 3.21 -4.24 -3.06
CA VAL A 46 2.76 -2.87 -3.30
C VAL A 46 1.27 -2.73 -2.97
N ALA A 47 0.93 -1.64 -2.27
CA ALA A 47 -0.44 -1.19 -2.13
C ALA A 47 -0.67 0.00 -3.07
N LEU A 48 -1.77 -0.04 -3.83
CA LEU A 48 -2.22 1.07 -4.66
C LEU A 48 -3.32 1.83 -3.93
N VAL A 49 -3.21 3.15 -3.88
CA VAL A 49 -4.18 4.02 -3.21
C VAL A 49 -4.72 5.05 -4.20
N LEU A 50 -6.05 5.19 -4.26
CA LEU A 50 -6.76 6.07 -5.17
C LEU A 50 -7.93 6.74 -4.45
N GLY A 51 -8.17 8.02 -4.72
CA GLY A 51 -9.26 8.77 -4.10
C GLY A 51 -9.10 10.26 -4.33
N GLY A 52 -10.16 11.03 -4.13
CA GLY A 52 -10.14 12.47 -4.41
C GLY A 52 -9.22 13.19 -3.44
N ARG A 53 -9.17 12.75 -2.18
CA ARG A 53 -8.27 13.30 -1.15
C ARG A 53 -6.87 12.70 -1.16
N VAL A 54 -6.57 11.75 -2.03
CA VAL A 54 -5.24 11.11 -2.10
C VAL A 54 -4.24 12.06 -2.76
N GLU A 55 -3.10 12.26 -2.12
CA GLU A 55 -1.94 12.98 -2.64
C GLU A 55 -1.18 12.08 -3.64
N GLY A 56 -1.82 11.87 -4.80
CA GLY A 56 -1.33 10.94 -5.84
C GLY A 56 -0.04 11.38 -6.53
N GLY A 57 0.44 10.53 -7.44
CA GLY A 57 1.68 10.79 -8.19
C GLY A 57 2.96 10.54 -7.38
N ARG A 58 2.85 9.87 -6.24
CA ARG A 58 3.95 9.57 -5.32
C ARG A 58 4.10 8.07 -5.11
N ILE A 59 5.34 7.62 -5.00
CA ILE A 59 5.67 6.30 -4.46
C ILE A 59 6.09 6.53 -3.02
N HIS A 60 5.33 5.97 -2.08
CA HIS A 60 5.69 5.98 -0.68
C HIS A 60 6.55 4.77 -0.33
N GLY A 61 7.29 4.88 0.77
CA GLY A 61 8.25 3.86 1.20
C GLY A 61 9.63 4.06 0.59
N ARG A 62 10.52 3.13 0.89
CA ARG A 62 11.87 3.09 0.30
C ARG A 62 11.92 1.95 -0.72
N TRP A 63 12.65 2.16 -1.79
CA TRP A 63 13.01 1.10 -2.73
C TRP A 63 14.50 0.81 -2.54
N PRO A 64 14.87 -0.27 -1.81
CA PRO A 64 16.27 -0.60 -1.60
C PRO A 64 16.88 -1.08 -2.91
N GLY A 65 16.19 -1.95 -3.65
CA GLY A 65 16.64 -2.48 -4.93
C GLY A 65 16.38 -3.98 -5.01
N LEU A 66 17.09 -4.65 -5.92
CA LEU A 66 16.96 -6.09 -6.19
C LEU A 66 18.29 -6.83 -6.11
N SER A 67 19.38 -6.16 -5.71
CA SER A 67 20.66 -6.85 -5.49
C SER A 67 20.56 -7.79 -4.30
N ASP A 68 21.41 -8.82 -4.28
CA ASP A 68 21.35 -9.91 -3.30
C ASP A 68 21.45 -9.41 -1.85
N ASP A 69 22.20 -8.34 -1.60
CA ASP A 69 22.36 -7.71 -0.28
C ASP A 69 21.22 -6.74 0.09
N GLU A 70 20.37 -6.35 -0.87
CA GLU A 70 19.19 -5.52 -0.65
C GLU A 70 17.92 -6.35 -0.42
N LEU A 71 17.94 -7.63 -0.77
CA LEU A 71 16.82 -8.55 -0.56
C LEU A 71 16.75 -8.99 0.91
N PHE A 72 15.52 -9.07 1.44
CA PHE A 72 15.26 -9.66 2.73
C PHE A 72 15.66 -11.14 2.70
N GLU A 73 16.59 -11.50 3.59
CA GLU A 73 17.19 -12.83 3.67
C GLU A 73 17.78 -13.33 2.32
N GLY A 74 18.19 -12.40 1.45
CA GLY A 74 18.75 -12.72 0.13
C GLY A 74 17.75 -13.31 -0.88
N ARG A 75 16.45 -13.28 -0.58
CA ARG A 75 15.39 -13.96 -1.37
C ARG A 75 14.20 -13.07 -1.70
N ASP A 76 13.67 -12.37 -0.70
CA ASP A 76 12.41 -11.64 -0.81
C ASP A 76 12.62 -10.13 -0.94
N LEU A 77 11.64 -9.42 -1.50
CA LEU A 77 11.63 -7.96 -1.38
C LEU A 77 11.51 -7.55 0.09
N ALA A 78 12.35 -6.60 0.50
CA ALA A 78 12.25 -6.01 1.83
C ALA A 78 10.96 -5.21 2.00
N VAL A 79 10.27 -5.46 3.13
CA VAL A 79 9.11 -4.64 3.52
C VAL A 79 9.62 -3.31 4.08
N THR A 80 9.42 -2.23 3.32
CA THR A 80 9.86 -0.89 3.75
C THR A 80 8.74 -0.04 4.33
N THR A 81 7.49 -0.49 4.17
CA THR A 81 6.30 0.18 4.67
C THR A 81 5.32 -0.87 5.17
N ASP A 82 4.91 -0.75 6.44
CA ASP A 82 3.85 -1.58 7.00
C ASP A 82 2.51 -1.18 6.37
N LEU A 83 1.75 -2.16 5.84
CA LEU A 83 0.44 -1.92 5.23
C LEU A 83 -0.53 -1.23 6.21
N ARG A 84 -0.40 -1.48 7.51
CA ARG A 84 -1.20 -0.82 8.55
C ARG A 84 -1.00 0.69 8.58
N ALA A 85 0.16 1.20 8.15
CA ALA A 85 0.39 2.64 8.03
C ALA A 85 -0.53 3.29 6.98
N VAL A 86 -0.76 2.59 5.86
CA VAL A 86 -1.64 3.01 4.77
C VAL A 86 -3.10 2.96 5.22
N LEU A 87 -3.50 1.86 5.86
CA LEU A 87 -4.85 1.68 6.38
C LEU A 87 -5.16 2.67 7.51
N ALA A 88 -4.20 2.94 8.40
CA ALA A 88 -4.33 3.94 9.46
C ALA A 88 -4.48 5.35 8.90
N ALA A 89 -3.72 5.71 7.86
CA ALA A 89 -3.87 7.00 7.18
C ALA A 89 -5.28 7.15 6.57
N ALA A 90 -5.78 6.11 5.91
CA ALA A 90 -7.14 6.11 5.36
C ALA A 90 -8.22 6.20 6.44
N ALA A 91 -8.11 5.40 7.51
CA ALA A 91 -9.05 5.44 8.63
C ALA A 91 -9.09 6.80 9.32
N ARG A 92 -7.92 7.44 9.50
CA ARG A 92 -7.85 8.80 10.05
C ARG A 92 -8.54 9.82 9.16
N ALA A 93 -8.24 9.80 7.85
CA ALA A 93 -8.74 10.80 6.92
C ALA A 93 -10.23 10.63 6.59
N GLN A 94 -10.72 9.38 6.46
CA GLN A 94 -12.09 9.11 6.05
C GLN A 94 -13.05 8.87 7.21
N LEU A 95 -12.60 8.21 8.28
CA LEU A 95 -13.47 7.83 9.39
C LEU A 95 -13.27 8.73 10.62
N GLY A 96 -12.32 9.67 10.56
CA GLY A 96 -11.97 10.51 11.71
C GLY A 96 -11.39 9.71 12.88
N ALA A 97 -10.88 8.50 12.63
CA ALA A 97 -10.38 7.62 13.69
C ALA A 97 -9.18 8.27 14.39
N THR A 98 -9.29 8.62 15.67
CA THR A 98 -8.17 9.23 16.43
C THR A 98 -7.27 8.20 17.11
N ASP A 99 -7.84 7.04 17.48
CA ASP A 99 -7.14 5.92 18.09
C ASP A 99 -6.92 4.79 17.08
N VAL A 100 -5.80 4.85 16.37
CA VAL A 100 -5.41 3.82 15.39
C VAL A 100 -4.96 2.53 16.05
N GLY A 101 -4.53 2.54 17.30
CA GLY A 101 -4.11 1.35 18.04
C GLY A 101 -5.28 0.43 18.35
N ARG A 102 -6.48 1.00 18.55
CA ARG A 102 -7.72 0.23 18.67
C ARG A 102 -8.15 -0.44 17.36
N LEU A 103 -7.85 0.17 16.21
CA LEU A 103 -8.13 -0.41 14.89
C LEU A 103 -7.09 -1.47 14.49
N PHE A 104 -5.83 -1.24 14.87
CA PHE A 104 -4.70 -2.11 14.55
C PHE A 104 -3.92 -2.46 15.82
N PRO A 105 -4.38 -3.45 16.62
CA PRO A 105 -3.71 -3.84 17.85
C PRO A 105 -2.23 -4.16 17.64
N GLY A 106 -1.38 -3.65 18.54
CA GLY A 106 0.08 -3.83 18.46
C GLY A 106 0.79 -2.99 17.39
N TYR A 107 0.07 -2.15 16.64
CA TYR A 107 0.68 -1.18 15.73
C TYR A 107 0.92 0.15 16.45
N SER A 108 2.18 0.54 16.58
CA SER A 108 2.61 1.83 17.12
C SER A 108 3.34 2.70 16.09
N GLY A 109 3.24 2.33 14.80
CA GLY A 109 3.94 3.00 13.72
C GLY A 109 3.33 4.37 13.37
N LEU A 110 4.10 5.18 12.65
CA LEU A 110 3.63 6.46 12.15
C LEU A 110 2.56 6.27 11.08
N VAL A 111 1.51 7.07 11.17
CA VAL A 111 0.56 7.27 10.08
C VAL A 111 1.31 7.89 8.91
N LEU A 112 1.17 7.29 7.73
CA LEU A 112 1.92 7.67 6.53
C LEU A 112 1.65 9.14 6.13
N PRO A 113 2.59 10.08 6.36
CA PRO A 113 2.33 11.49 6.09
C PRO A 113 2.29 11.74 4.59
N GLY A 114 1.44 12.69 4.18
CA GLY A 114 1.33 13.08 2.77
C GLY A 114 0.72 12.01 1.86
N LEU A 115 0.05 10.98 2.42
CA LEU A 115 -0.76 10.05 1.61
C LEU A 115 -2.13 10.66 1.26
N LEU A 116 -2.73 11.39 2.21
CA LEU A 116 -4.07 11.95 2.11
C LEU A 116 -4.08 13.41 2.60
N ARG A 117 -4.85 14.26 1.94
CA ARG A 117 -5.17 15.63 2.38
C ARG A 117 -6.11 15.57 3.58
N VAL A 118 -5.73 16.25 4.66
CA VAL A 118 -6.56 16.44 5.86
C VAL A 118 -7.33 17.75 5.74
#